data_AF-E1ZAK0-F1
#
_entry.id   AF-E1ZAK0-F1
#
_cell.length_a   1.000
_cell.length_b   1.000
_cell.length_c   1.000
_cell.angle_alpha   90.00
_cell.angle_beta   90.00
_cell.angle_gamma   90.00
#
_symmetry.space_group_name_H-M   'P 1'
#
loop_
_entity.id
_entity.type
_entity.pdbx_description
1 polymer ?
#
loop_
_entity_poly.entity_id
_entity_poly.type
_entity_poly.pdbx_seq_one_letter_code
_entity_poly.pdbx_strand_id
1 'polypeptide(L)'
;MSAPPQQSSALEAFAARREVIAGDIAKLEKQIYELESDYFTADYTNFGNVGFGEFLTSKSAQAKNKNRQFRLEDRVFSLSSITSPGTLEAATTPPDQAAAAVYGGGAAPVPFQARGVAQALPPKRRY
;
A
#
# COMPACT_ATOMS: atom_id res chain seq x y z
N MET A 1 20.99 46.57 22.25
CA MET A 1 22.21 45.74 22.12
C MET A 1 22.05 44.92 20.84
N SER A 2 22.76 45.27 19.78
CA SER A 2 22.72 44.59 18.47
C SER A 2 23.49 43.27 18.55
N ALA A 3 22.93 42.18 18.05
CA ALA A 3 23.68 40.93 17.91
C ALA A 3 24.89 41.15 16.97
N PRO A 4 26.06 40.55 17.24
CA PRO A 4 27.24 40.69 16.41
C PRO A 4 27.01 40.06 15.02
N PRO A 5 27.56 40.65 13.94
CA PRO A 5 27.32 40.22 12.55
C PRO A 5 27.72 38.76 12.27
N GLN A 6 28.61 38.17 13.08
CA GLN A 6 28.95 36.75 13.03
C GLN A 6 27.80 35.82 13.41
N GLN A 7 26.87 36.24 14.29
CA GLN A 7 25.73 35.39 14.68
C GLN A 7 24.69 35.31 13.56
N SER A 8 24.41 36.41 12.87
CA SER A 8 23.47 36.42 11.74
C SER A 8 23.98 35.60 10.55
N SER A 9 25.28 35.69 10.24
CA SER A 9 25.86 34.92 9.12
C SER A 9 25.90 33.41 9.38
N ALA A 10 26.17 33.00 10.63
CA ALA A 10 26.11 31.59 11.00
C ALA A 10 24.68 31.02 10.91
N LEU A 11 23.68 31.77 11.36
CA LEU A 11 22.27 31.36 11.26
C LEU A 11 21.82 31.23 9.79
N GLU A 12 22.24 32.15 8.94
CA GLU A 12 21.97 32.10 7.50
C GLU A 12 22.59 30.86 6.85
N ALA A 13 23.84 30.53 7.19
CA ALA A 13 24.50 29.31 6.71
C ALA A 13 23.78 28.02 7.17
N PHE A 14 23.29 27.99 8.42
CA PHE A 14 22.49 26.85 8.90
C PHE A 14 21.14 26.75 8.20
N ALA A 15 20.48 27.88 7.92
CA ALA A 15 19.23 27.90 7.18
C ALA A 15 19.42 27.39 5.75
N ALA A 16 20.43 27.90 5.04
CA ALA A 16 20.77 27.44 3.69
C ALA A 16 21.10 25.94 3.66
N ARG A 17 21.88 25.44 4.63
CA ARG A 17 22.18 24.00 4.72
C ARG A 17 20.92 23.17 4.97
N ARG A 18 20.01 23.64 5.82
CA ARG A 18 18.73 22.96 6.08
C ARG A 18 17.88 22.86 4.81
N GLU A 19 17.83 23.92 4.01
CA GLU A 19 17.11 23.92 2.73
C GLU A 19 17.69 22.93 1.73
N VAL A 20 19.02 22.87 1.61
CA VAL A 20 19.70 21.89 0.77
C VAL A 20 19.35 20.47 1.19
N ILE A 21 19.45 20.16 2.49
CA ILE A 21 19.12 18.83 3.03
C ILE A 21 17.66 18.48 2.78
N ALA A 22 16.73 19.43 2.99
CA ALA A 22 15.32 19.19 2.73
C ALA A 22 15.04 18.89 1.25
N GLY A 23 15.71 19.61 0.34
CA GLY A 23 15.63 19.34 -1.10
C GLY A 23 16.18 17.97 -1.48
N ASP A 24 17.29 17.54 -0.86
CA ASP A 24 17.89 16.23 -1.14
C ASP A 24 17.05 15.08 -0.60
N ILE A 25 16.44 15.23 0.58
CA ILE A 25 15.46 14.27 1.13
C ILE A 25 14.30 14.09 0.14
N ALA A 26 13.71 15.19 -0.34
CA ALA A 26 12.59 15.12 -1.28
C ALA A 26 12.95 14.39 -2.59
N LYS A 27 14.18 14.56 -3.09
CA LYS A 27 14.67 13.82 -4.27
C LYS A 27 14.79 12.32 -3.98
N LEU A 28 15.37 11.96 -2.83
CA LEU A 28 15.54 10.56 -2.45
C LEU A 28 14.20 9.86 -2.24
N GLU A 29 13.25 10.50 -1.56
CA GLU A 29 11.91 9.94 -1.34
C GLU A 29 11.18 9.69 -2.66
N LYS A 30 11.28 10.61 -3.62
CA LYS A 30 10.74 10.43 -4.97
C LYS A 30 11.41 9.27 -5.69
N GLN A 31 12.73 9.16 -5.62
CA GLN A 31 13.47 8.05 -6.23
C GLN A 31 13.07 6.70 -5.64
N ILE A 32 12.91 6.62 -4.31
CA ILE A 32 12.47 5.39 -3.64
C ILE A 32 11.07 5.00 -4.13
N TYR A 33 10.14 5.95 -4.22
CA TYR A 33 8.78 5.69 -4.71
C TYR A 33 8.76 5.14 -6.15
N GLU A 34 9.59 5.70 -7.03
CA GLU A 34 9.75 5.24 -8.41
C GLU A 34 10.35 3.83 -8.46
N LEU A 35 11.44 3.60 -7.73
CA LEU A 35 12.10 2.29 -7.67
C LEU A 35 11.19 1.19 -7.10
N GLU A 36 10.37 1.51 -6.10
CA GLU A 36 9.36 0.57 -5.60
C GLU A 36 8.36 0.20 -6.70
N SER A 37 7.91 1.19 -7.47
CA SER A 37 6.97 0.95 -8.59
C SER A 37 7.60 0.01 -9.62
N ASP A 38 8.85 0.26 -10.01
CA ASP A 38 9.59 -0.59 -10.96
C ASP A 38 9.82 -2.00 -10.40
N TYR A 39 10.20 -2.12 -9.13
CA TYR A 39 10.46 -3.40 -8.48
C TYR A 39 9.22 -4.31 -8.44
N PHE A 40 8.06 -3.76 -8.03
CA PHE A 40 6.83 -4.53 -7.88
C PHE A 40 6.09 -4.78 -9.20
N THR A 41 6.31 -3.95 -10.23
CA THR A 41 5.71 -4.15 -11.56
C THR A 41 6.57 -5.03 -12.47
N ALA A 42 7.82 -5.32 -12.10
CA ALA A 42 8.69 -6.16 -12.89
C ALA A 42 8.28 -7.64 -12.88
N ASP A 43 8.53 -8.32 -14.01
CA ASP A 43 8.17 -9.72 -14.24
C ASP A 43 8.73 -10.70 -13.20
N TYR A 44 9.84 -10.34 -12.55
CA TYR A 44 10.53 -11.17 -11.55
C TYR A 44 9.96 -11.07 -10.12
N THR A 45 9.01 -10.17 -9.85
CA THR A 45 8.27 -10.13 -8.56
C THR A 45 7.61 -11.48 -8.23
N ASN A 46 7.33 -12.30 -9.25
CA ASN A 46 6.79 -13.65 -9.11
C ASN A 46 7.71 -14.65 -8.37
N PHE A 47 9.01 -14.32 -8.22
CA PHE A 47 10.00 -15.18 -7.57
C PHE A 47 10.24 -14.84 -6.09
N GLY A 48 9.57 -13.82 -5.55
CA GLY A 48 9.63 -13.42 -4.15
C GLY A 48 10.17 -12.01 -3.95
N ASN A 49 9.67 -11.33 -2.91
CA ASN A 49 10.00 -9.94 -2.58
C ASN A 49 10.89 -9.84 -1.33
N VAL A 50 11.32 -8.62 -0.99
CA VAL A 50 12.08 -8.32 0.24
C VAL A 50 11.34 -8.90 1.47
N GLY A 51 12.04 -9.73 2.25
CA GLY A 51 11.44 -10.47 3.36
C GLY A 51 11.35 -11.99 3.16
N PHE A 52 12.04 -12.53 2.15
CA PHE A 52 12.11 -13.96 1.82
C PHE A 52 10.75 -14.58 1.54
N GLY A 53 10.57 -15.05 0.30
CA GLY A 53 9.43 -15.90 -0.02
C GLY A 53 9.50 -17.15 0.85
N GLU A 54 8.66 -17.23 1.88
CA GLU A 54 8.53 -18.43 2.70
C GLU A 54 8.02 -19.57 1.80
N PHE A 55 8.97 -20.38 1.32
CA PHE A 55 8.86 -21.82 1.06
C PHE A 55 8.03 -22.39 -0.11
N LEU A 56 7.39 -21.59 -0.98
CA LEU A 56 6.38 -22.15 -1.89
C LEU A 56 6.77 -22.24 -3.37
N THR A 57 7.68 -23.16 -3.68
CA THR A 57 7.78 -23.82 -5.00
C THR A 57 6.64 -24.82 -5.25
N SER A 58 5.57 -24.80 -4.44
CA SER A 58 4.37 -25.57 -4.75
C SER A 58 3.63 -24.87 -5.89
N LYS A 59 3.36 -25.63 -6.96
CA LYS A 59 2.65 -25.18 -8.18
C LYS A 59 1.37 -24.37 -7.90
N SER A 60 0.71 -24.62 -6.76
CA SER A 60 -0.54 -23.99 -6.34
C SER A 60 -0.38 -22.62 -5.66
N ALA A 61 0.73 -22.37 -4.96
CA ALA A 61 0.99 -21.08 -4.30
C ALA A 61 1.49 -20.01 -5.28
N GLN A 62 2.31 -20.43 -6.26
CA GLN A 62 2.71 -19.54 -7.36
C GLN A 62 1.51 -19.01 -8.14
N ALA A 63 0.44 -19.79 -8.31
CA ALA A 63 -0.77 -19.33 -9.00
C ALA A 63 -1.55 -18.26 -8.21
N LYS A 64 -1.50 -18.28 -6.87
CA LYS A 64 -2.19 -17.31 -6.01
C LYS A 64 -1.43 -15.98 -5.90
N ASN A 65 -0.09 -16.01 -5.94
CA ASN A 65 0.74 -14.81 -5.86
C ASN A 65 0.82 -14.03 -7.18
N LYS A 66 0.65 -14.68 -8.35
CA LYS A 66 0.66 -14.04 -9.67
C LYS A 66 -0.40 -12.96 -9.87
N ASN A 67 -1.49 -13.01 -9.10
CA ASN A 67 -2.63 -12.10 -9.25
C ASN A 67 -2.79 -11.13 -8.08
N ARG A 68 -1.86 -11.11 -7.11
CA ARG A 68 -1.92 -10.13 -6.03
C ARG A 68 -1.53 -8.78 -6.62
N GLN A 69 -2.53 -7.93 -6.82
CA GLN A 69 -2.31 -6.57 -7.30
C GLN A 69 -1.45 -5.82 -6.29
N PHE A 70 -0.43 -5.13 -6.79
CA PHE A 70 0.40 -4.22 -6.00
C PHE A 70 -0.48 -3.16 -5.36
N ARG A 71 -0.34 -2.98 -4.06
CA ARG A 71 -1.16 -2.06 -3.26
C ARG A 71 -0.31 -0.95 -2.69
N LEU A 72 -0.92 0.18 -2.35
CA LEU A 72 -0.19 1.28 -1.73
C LEU A 72 0.44 0.86 -0.40
N GLU A 73 -0.23 -0.03 0.33
CA GLU A 73 0.26 -0.60 1.59
C GLU A 73 1.56 -1.42 1.43
N ASP A 74 1.87 -1.91 0.21
CA ASP A 74 3.09 -2.68 -0.06
C ASP A 74 4.34 -1.79 -0.21
N ARG A 75 4.17 -0.46 -0.31
CA ARG A 75 5.24 0.54 -0.42
C ARG A 75 5.92 0.81 0.92
N VAL A 76 6.43 -0.23 1.56
CA VAL A 76 6.98 -0.15 2.93
C VAL A 76 8.15 0.82 3.07
N PHE A 77 8.94 1.06 2.01
CA PHE A 77 10.03 2.03 2.06
C PHE A 77 9.50 3.45 1.97
N SER A 78 8.57 3.74 1.06
CA SER A 78 7.89 5.04 1.04
C SER A 78 7.15 5.31 2.35
N LEU A 79 6.39 4.33 2.87
CA LEU A 79 5.61 4.47 4.10
C LEU A 79 6.47 4.60 5.38
N SER A 80 7.77 4.35 5.29
CA SER A 80 8.69 4.58 6.42
C SER A 80 8.97 6.06 6.69
N SER A 81 8.66 6.95 5.73
CA SER A 81 8.79 8.40 5.88
C SER A 81 7.44 9.09 5.81
N ILE A 82 7.16 9.98 6.76
CA ILE A 82 5.92 10.76 6.82
C ILE A 82 5.83 11.82 5.71
N THR A 83 6.96 12.22 5.13
CA THR A 83 7.04 13.24 4.07
C THR A 83 7.04 12.65 2.67
N SER A 84 7.12 11.32 2.53
CA SER A 84 7.23 10.69 1.23
C SER A 84 5.94 10.78 0.41
N PRO A 85 6.04 10.70 -0.94
CA PRO A 85 4.87 10.66 -1.81
C PRO A 85 3.88 9.54 -1.47
N GLY A 86 4.37 8.34 -1.15
CA GLY A 86 3.52 7.19 -0.82
C GLY A 86 2.68 7.40 0.45
N THR A 87 3.24 8.06 1.46
CA THR A 87 2.50 8.40 2.69
C THR A 87 1.46 9.49 2.45
N LEU A 88 1.77 10.48 1.61
CA LEU A 88 0.83 11.53 1.24
C LEU A 88 -0.36 10.99 0.44
N GLU A 89 -0.13 10.04 -0.47
CA GLU A 89 -1.19 9.32 -1.19
C GLU A 89 -2.06 8.49 -0.23
N ALA A 90 -1.44 7.82 0.74
CA ALA A 90 -2.15 7.02 1.74
C ALA A 90 -3.04 7.90 2.64
N ALA A 91 -2.56 9.07 3.02
CA ALA A 91 -3.32 10.04 3.82
C ALA A 91 -4.49 10.69 3.06
N THR A 92 -4.38 10.80 1.73
CA THR A 92 -5.41 11.41 0.88
C THR A 92 -6.49 10.42 0.45
N THR A 93 -6.21 9.11 0.52
CA THR A 93 -7.16 8.06 0.12
C THR A 93 -8.26 7.88 1.19
N PRO A 94 -9.55 8.11 0.87
CA PRO A 94 -10.64 7.91 1.82
C PRO A 94 -10.73 6.44 2.27
N PRO A 95 -11.11 6.16 3.53
CA PRO A 95 -11.14 4.80 4.09
C PRO A 95 -12.06 3.84 3.30
N ASP A 96 -13.10 4.34 2.65
CA ASP A 96 -14.01 3.54 1.81
C ASP A 96 -13.35 3.04 0.51
N GLN A 97 -12.39 3.77 -0.05
CA GLN A 97 -11.68 3.34 -1.28
C GLN A 97 -10.51 2.39 -0.97
N ALA A 98 -9.88 2.54 0.21
CA ALA A 98 -8.92 1.56 0.70
C ALA A 98 -9.59 0.18 0.85
N ALA A 99 -10.81 0.11 1.40
CA ALA A 99 -11.59 -1.11 1.49
C ALA A 99 -12.02 -1.67 0.11
N ALA A 100 -12.35 -0.80 -0.86
CA ALA A 100 -12.66 -1.22 -2.23
C ALA A 100 -11.45 -1.84 -2.95
N ALA A 101 -10.23 -1.33 -2.70
CA ALA A 101 -9.00 -1.97 -3.16
C ALA A 101 -8.74 -3.30 -2.41
N VAL A 102 -9.16 -3.44 -1.14
CA VAL A 102 -9.09 -4.70 -0.35
C VAL A 102 -9.99 -5.78 -0.95
N TYR A 103 -11.11 -5.38 -1.56
CA TYR A 103 -12.09 -6.27 -2.19
C TYR A 103 -12.15 -6.15 -3.72
N GLY A 104 -11.09 -5.65 -4.36
CA GLY A 104 -10.97 -5.55 -5.82
C GLY A 104 -10.66 -6.91 -6.46
N GLY A 105 -11.51 -7.89 -6.24
CA GLY A 105 -11.26 -9.25 -6.72
C GLY A 105 -12.34 -10.27 -6.33
N GLY A 106 -13.59 -10.02 -6.72
CA GLY A 106 -14.60 -11.08 -6.79
C GLY A 106 -15.98 -10.72 -6.27
N ALA A 107 -16.94 -10.71 -7.20
CA ALA A 107 -18.39 -10.67 -7.02
C ALA A 107 -18.98 -9.39 -6.42
N ALA A 108 -19.89 -8.78 -7.19
CA ALA A 108 -20.86 -7.81 -6.68
C ALA A 108 -21.52 -8.35 -5.39
N PRO A 109 -21.93 -7.47 -4.45
CA PRO A 109 -22.68 -7.90 -3.29
C PRO A 109 -23.98 -8.52 -3.77
N VAL A 110 -24.03 -9.85 -3.85
CA VAL A 110 -25.30 -10.56 -4.01
C VAL A 110 -26.14 -10.18 -2.79
N PRO A 111 -27.34 -9.60 -2.96
CA PRO A 111 -28.20 -9.35 -1.82
C PRO A 111 -28.42 -10.69 -1.13
N PHE A 112 -28.19 -10.71 0.18
CA PHE A 112 -28.55 -11.84 1.04
C PHE A 112 -30.07 -12.02 0.97
N GLN A 113 -30.51 -12.83 0.01
CA GLN A 113 -31.88 -13.28 -0.06
C GLN A 113 -31.97 -14.42 0.95
N ALA A 114 -32.54 -14.11 2.12
CA ALA A 114 -32.86 -15.10 3.14
C ALA A 114 -33.63 -16.25 2.47
N ARG A 115 -32.93 -17.36 2.24
CA ARG A 115 -33.50 -18.54 1.60
C ARG A 115 -34.52 -19.10 2.58
N GLY A 116 -35.78 -18.87 2.28
CA GLY A 116 -36.92 -19.30 3.08
C GLY A 116 -36.78 -20.76 3.46
N VAL A 117 -37.01 -21.03 4.74
CA VAL A 117 -37.09 -22.37 5.30
C VAL A 117 -38.11 -23.14 4.48
N ALA A 118 -37.68 -24.18 3.78
CA ALA A 118 -38.56 -25.05 3.03
C ALA A 118 -39.57 -25.68 4.01
N GLN A 119 -40.85 -25.32 3.87
CA GLN A 119 -41.93 -26.06 4.54
C GLN A 119 -41.94 -27.47 3.98
N ALA A 120 -41.61 -28.45 4.82
CA ALA A 120 -41.77 -29.86 4.50
C ALA A 120 -43.27 -30.17 4.32
N LEU A 121 -43.66 -30.69 3.15
CA LEU A 121 -45.01 -31.20 2.94
C LEU A 121 -45.27 -32.42 3.84
N PRO A 122 -46.42 -32.52 4.53
CA PRO A 122 -46.74 -33.70 5.33
C PRO A 122 -47.02 -34.92 4.44
N PRO A 123 -46.72 -36.14 4.92
CA PRO A 123 -46.86 -37.35 4.12
C PRO A 123 -48.33 -37.68 3.86
N LYS A 124 -48.66 -38.01 2.61
CA LYS A 124 -50.01 -38.47 2.22
C LYS A 124 -50.28 -39.85 2.84
N ARG A 125 -51.27 -39.91 3.74
CA ARG A 125 -51.86 -41.18 4.19
C ARG A 125 -52.50 -41.88 3.00
N ARG A 126 -52.01 -43.08 2.67
CA ARG A 126 -52.74 -44.00 1.80
C ARG A 126 -53.76 -44.74 2.65
N TYR A 127 -55.02 -44.70 2.22
CA TYR A 127 -56.04 -45.67 2.64
C TYR A 127 -55.84 -46.97 1.86
#